data_AF-A0A0R3PY01-F1
#
_entry.id   AF-A0A0R3PY01-F1
#
_cell.length_a   1.000
_cell.length_b   1.000
_cell.length_c   1.000
_cell.angle_alpha   90.00
_cell.angle_beta   90.00
_cell.angle_gamma   90.00
#
_symmetry.space_group_name_H-M   'P 1'
#
loop_
_entity.id
_entity.type
_entity.pdbx_description
1 polymer ?
#
loop_
_entity_poly.entity_id
_entity_poly.type
_entity_poly.pdbx_seq_one_letter_code
_entity_poly.pdbx_strand_id
1 'polypeptide(L)'
;MSYPGTAKAYYIDERGKRHVYSAMQYMDCVMSLCEKASRNEEVFPTKYGSQFSGDFDSYIRRVIRLLWHCCGHLASKHWDELGQLELRPQCALVMAHLAKLSKTFALLDTKDQQLINNMVQTIRPSNIMSSCCGNDASGVTSQRWNRVPSSKSGSWGGHPTPAVLTCKSYAQTC
;
A
#
# COMPACT_ATOMS: atom_id res chain seq x y z
N MET A 1 -15.60 -1.96 -16.31
CA MET A 1 -14.51 -2.30 -15.37
C MET A 1 -13.94 -3.69 -15.69
N SER A 2 -12.62 -3.84 -15.82
CA SER A 2 -11.92 -5.12 -16.02
C SER A 2 -10.67 -5.19 -15.14
N TYR A 3 -10.23 -6.36 -14.72
CA TYR A 3 -8.99 -6.54 -13.96
C TYR A 3 -8.41 -7.93 -14.27
N PRO A 4 -7.18 -8.27 -13.82
CA PRO A 4 -6.55 -9.54 -14.17
C PRO A 4 -7.45 -10.74 -13.88
N GLY A 5 -7.65 -11.60 -14.88
CA GLY A 5 -8.53 -12.77 -14.77
C GLY A 5 -10.03 -12.50 -14.90
N THR A 6 -10.46 -11.24 -15.00
CA THR A 6 -11.87 -10.85 -15.08
C THR A 6 -12.11 -9.75 -16.12
N ALA A 7 -12.68 -10.15 -17.27
CA ALA A 7 -12.97 -9.21 -18.37
C ALA A 7 -14.10 -8.22 -18.05
N LYS A 8 -15.07 -8.62 -17.22
CA LYS A 8 -16.22 -7.78 -16.85
C LYS A 8 -16.55 -7.93 -15.37
N ALA A 9 -16.21 -6.92 -14.58
CA ALA A 9 -16.55 -6.87 -13.16
C ALA A 9 -17.94 -6.26 -12.94
N TYR A 10 -18.66 -6.80 -11.95
CA TYR A 10 -19.94 -6.27 -11.47
C TYR A 10 -19.74 -5.58 -10.13
N TYR A 11 -20.37 -4.42 -9.95
CA TYR A 11 -20.44 -3.78 -8.64
C TYR A 11 -21.74 -4.22 -7.98
N ILE A 12 -21.67 -4.70 -6.75
CA ILE A 12 -22.85 -5.06 -5.97
C ILE A 12 -23.08 -3.91 -4.99
N ASP A 13 -24.22 -3.23 -5.05
CA ASP A 13 -24.51 -2.16 -4.10
C ASP A 13 -24.85 -2.71 -2.69
N GLU A 14 -25.10 -1.80 -1.75
CA GLU A 14 -25.50 -2.14 -0.37
C GLU A 14 -26.84 -2.89 -0.31
N ARG A 15 -27.67 -2.77 -1.36
CA ARG A 15 -28.97 -3.46 -1.49
C ARG A 15 -28.84 -4.82 -2.18
N GLY A 16 -27.62 -5.24 -2.53
CA GLY A 16 -27.36 -6.50 -3.23
C GLY A 16 -27.60 -6.46 -4.75
N LYS A 17 -27.97 -5.31 -5.32
CA LYS A 17 -28.22 -5.20 -6.76
C LYS A 17 -26.90 -5.12 -7.52
N ARG A 18 -26.80 -5.90 -8.60
CA ARG A 18 -25.64 -5.93 -9.50
C ARG A 18 -25.75 -4.81 -10.53
N HIS A 19 -24.70 -4.02 -10.65
CA HIS A 19 -24.57 -2.94 -11.61
C HIS A 19 -23.36 -3.18 -12.51
N VAL A 20 -23.51 -2.83 -13.79
CA VAL A 20 -22.42 -2.82 -14.76
C VAL A 20 -22.01 -1.37 -14.98
N TYR A 21 -20.83 -1.02 -14.50
CA TYR A 21 -20.29 0.33 -14.60
C TYR A 21 -19.08 0.41 -15.54
N SER A 22 -18.87 1.61 -16.10
CA SER A 22 -17.59 1.97 -16.71
C SER A 22 -16.45 1.86 -15.68
N ALA A 23 -15.19 1.82 -16.12
CA ALA A 23 -14.06 1.71 -15.18
C ALA A 23 -14.04 2.88 -14.19
N MET A 24 -14.17 4.12 -14.68
CA MET A 24 -14.25 5.34 -13.88
C MET A 24 -15.39 5.28 -12.85
N GLN A 25 -16.63 5.05 -13.29
CA GLN A 25 -17.79 4.97 -12.38
C GLN A 25 -17.65 3.87 -11.32
N TYR A 26 -17.05 2.74 -11.69
CA TYR A 26 -16.79 1.64 -10.74
C TYR A 26 -15.80 2.08 -9.67
N MET A 27 -14.70 2.72 -10.08
CA MET A 27 -13.68 3.22 -9.15
C MET A 27 -14.27 4.28 -8.21
N ASP A 28 -15.07 5.22 -8.71
CA ASP A 28 -15.73 6.24 -7.89
C ASP A 28 -16.63 5.62 -6.80
N CYS A 29 -17.38 4.58 -7.18
CA CYS A 29 -18.21 3.82 -6.24
C CYS A 29 -17.37 3.11 -5.17
N VAL A 30 -16.24 2.50 -5.55
CA VAL A 30 -15.33 1.83 -4.60
C VAL A 30 -14.66 2.85 -3.66
N MET A 31 -14.20 3.99 -4.18
CA MET A 31 -13.60 5.04 -3.34
C MET A 31 -14.62 5.64 -2.38
N SER A 32 -15.85 5.89 -2.86
CA SER A 32 -16.96 6.36 -2.02
C SER A 32 -17.31 5.34 -0.92
N LEU A 33 -17.29 4.04 -1.23
CA LEU A 33 -17.47 2.99 -0.22
C LEU A 33 -16.38 3.06 0.85
N CYS A 34 -15.12 3.19 0.46
CA CYS A 34 -13.99 3.25 1.40
C CYS A 34 -14.06 4.51 2.29
N GLU A 35 -14.45 5.66 1.73
CA GLU A 35 -14.63 6.90 2.49
C GLU A 35 -15.80 6.81 3.48
N LYS A 36 -16.93 6.24 3.06
CA LYS A 36 -18.06 5.99 3.98
C LYS A 36 -17.68 5.00 5.07
N ALA A 37 -16.94 3.95 4.72
CA ALA A 37 -16.45 2.95 5.66
C ALA A 37 -15.60 3.58 6.75
N SER A 38 -14.62 4.41 6.38
CA SER A 38 -13.66 4.99 7.33
C SER A 38 -14.30 5.96 8.35
N ARG A 39 -15.49 6.48 8.04
CA ARG A 39 -16.28 7.34 8.93
C ARG A 39 -17.33 6.59 9.75
N ASN A 40 -17.57 5.31 9.45
CA ASN A 40 -18.57 4.52 10.15
C ASN A 40 -17.97 3.92 11.43
N GLU A 41 -18.31 4.48 12.59
CA GLU A 41 -17.83 4.01 13.90
C GLU A 41 -18.27 2.59 14.25
N GLU A 42 -19.32 2.04 13.61
CA GLU A 42 -19.76 0.66 13.82
C GLU A 42 -18.79 -0.35 13.18
N VAL A 43 -18.16 0.04 12.06
CA VAL A 43 -17.20 -0.78 11.33
C VAL A 43 -15.77 -0.49 11.77
N PHE A 44 -15.45 0.78 11.99
CA PHE A 44 -14.14 1.24 12.45
C PHE A 44 -14.30 2.08 13.72
N PRO A 45 -14.36 1.43 14.90
CA PRO A 45 -14.52 2.13 16.16
C PRO A 45 -13.36 3.07 16.45
N THR A 46 -13.68 4.32 16.78
CA THR A 46 -12.70 5.38 17.11
C THR A 46 -12.57 5.64 18.61
N LYS A 47 -13.55 5.15 19.39
CA LYS A 47 -13.64 5.36 20.84
C LYS A 47 -13.08 4.17 21.60
N TYR A 48 -12.35 4.45 22.68
CA TYR A 48 -11.82 3.42 23.55
C TYR A 48 -12.94 2.58 24.18
N GLY A 49 -12.77 1.26 24.22
CA GLY A 49 -13.77 0.33 24.75
C GLY A 49 -14.85 -0.10 23.74
N SER A 50 -14.95 0.57 22.58
CA SER A 50 -15.83 0.11 21.50
C SER A 50 -15.21 -1.07 20.77
N GLN A 51 -16.00 -2.12 20.55
CA GLN A 51 -15.58 -3.33 19.83
C GLN A 51 -15.96 -3.25 18.36
N PHE A 52 -15.24 -3.97 17.51
CA PHE A 52 -15.62 -4.15 16.11
C PHE A 52 -16.95 -4.91 16.00
N SER A 53 -17.74 -4.58 14.97
CA SER A 53 -18.92 -5.38 14.62
C SER A 53 -18.56 -6.84 14.30
N GLY A 54 -19.48 -7.77 14.59
CA GLY A 54 -19.31 -9.19 14.27
C GLY A 54 -19.11 -9.47 12.77
N ASP A 55 -19.58 -8.57 11.91
CA ASP A 55 -19.47 -8.70 10.45
C ASP A 55 -18.21 -8.02 9.87
N PHE A 56 -17.33 -7.51 10.72
CA PHE A 56 -16.13 -6.77 10.30
C PHE A 56 -15.25 -7.57 9.33
N ASP A 57 -15.02 -8.86 9.58
CA ASP A 57 -14.18 -9.71 8.73
C ASP A 57 -14.76 -9.83 7.30
N SER A 58 -16.07 -10.09 7.19
CA SER A 58 -16.78 -10.11 5.92
C SER A 58 -16.70 -8.76 5.19
N TYR A 59 -16.82 -7.67 5.94
CA TYR A 59 -16.74 -6.32 5.40
C TYR A 59 -15.34 -5.98 4.88
N ILE A 60 -14.29 -6.23 5.65
CA ILE A 60 -12.92 -5.90 5.25
C ILE A 60 -12.45 -6.75 4.06
N ARG A 61 -12.86 -8.02 3.98
CA ARG A 61 -12.65 -8.88 2.80
C ARG A 61 -13.27 -8.25 1.55
N ARG A 62 -14.48 -7.73 1.66
CA ARG A 62 -15.16 -7.03 0.56
C ARG A 62 -14.39 -5.78 0.13
N VAL A 63 -13.95 -4.95 1.08
CA VAL A 63 -13.16 -3.74 0.78
C VAL A 63 -11.86 -4.10 0.05
N ILE A 64 -11.08 -5.04 0.58
CA ILE A 64 -9.81 -5.47 -0.01
C ILE A 64 -9.99 -6.04 -1.42
N ARG A 65 -11.05 -6.81 -1.65
CA ARG A 65 -11.40 -7.33 -2.98
C ARG A 65 -11.74 -6.23 -3.97
N LEU A 66 -12.52 -5.23 -3.55
CA LEU A 66 -12.86 -4.09 -4.41
C LEU A 66 -11.63 -3.22 -4.71
N LEU A 67 -10.74 -3.01 -3.74
CA LEU A 67 -9.46 -2.34 -3.96
C LEU A 67 -8.57 -3.12 -4.93
N TRP A 68 -8.53 -4.45 -4.83
CA TRP A 68 -7.86 -5.30 -5.81
C TRP A 68 -8.39 -5.08 -7.22
N HIS A 69 -9.72 -4.98 -7.42
CA HIS A 69 -10.27 -4.67 -8.74
C HIS A 69 -9.70 -3.36 -9.29
N CYS A 70 -9.68 -2.30 -8.47
CA CYS A 70 -9.17 -0.98 -8.87
C CYS A 70 -7.68 -1.01 -9.21
N CYS A 71 -6.85 -1.53 -8.31
CA CYS A 71 -5.40 -1.59 -8.52
C CYS A 71 -5.03 -2.54 -9.68
N GLY A 72 -5.71 -3.68 -9.80
CA GLY A 72 -5.52 -4.60 -10.91
C GLY A 72 -5.91 -4.00 -12.26
N HIS A 73 -6.98 -3.21 -12.34
CA HIS A 73 -7.33 -2.47 -13.55
C HIS A 73 -6.22 -1.50 -13.95
N LEU A 74 -5.76 -0.69 -12.99
CA LEU A 74 -4.71 0.29 -13.23
C LEU A 74 -3.42 -0.37 -13.72
N ALA A 75 -3.00 -1.47 -13.07
CA ALA A 75 -1.79 -2.20 -13.44
C ALA A 75 -1.89 -2.91 -14.80
N SER A 76 -3.09 -3.29 -15.25
CA SER A 76 -3.28 -4.03 -16.52
C SER A 76 -3.70 -3.19 -17.72
N LYS A 77 -4.34 -2.04 -17.49
CA LYS A 77 -4.90 -1.19 -18.55
C LYS A 77 -4.24 0.17 -18.67
N HIS A 78 -3.58 0.64 -17.62
CA HIS A 78 -3.01 1.98 -17.57
C HIS A 78 -1.52 1.99 -17.17
N TRP A 79 -0.81 0.90 -17.46
CA TRP A 79 0.59 0.78 -17.07
C TRP A 79 1.50 1.75 -17.84
N ASP A 80 1.16 2.09 -19.08
CA ASP A 80 1.92 3.04 -19.91
C ASP A 80 1.69 4.48 -19.47
N GLU A 81 0.45 4.85 -19.16
CA GLU A 81 0.08 6.14 -18.60
C GLU A 81 0.71 6.34 -17.21
N LEU A 82 0.72 5.30 -16.36
CA LEU A 82 1.48 5.32 -15.10
C LEU A 82 2.98 5.52 -15.33
N GLY A 83 3.51 5.05 -16.46
CA GLY A 83 4.90 5.26 -16.86
C GLY A 83 5.18 6.72 -17.22
N GLN A 84 4.28 7.33 -18.00
CA GLN A 84 4.36 8.75 -18.38
C GLN A 84 4.30 9.69 -17.17
N LEU A 85 3.60 9.27 -16.11
CA LEU A 85 3.50 10.00 -14.83
C LEU A 85 4.59 9.65 -13.81
N GLU A 86 5.52 8.74 -14.14
CA GLU A 86 6.54 8.22 -13.21
C GLU A 86 5.96 7.59 -11.91
N LEU A 87 4.76 7.00 -12.00
CA LEU A 87 4.03 6.40 -10.87
C LEU A 87 4.09 4.86 -10.82
N ARG A 88 4.81 4.22 -11.75
CA ARG A 88 4.96 2.75 -11.79
C ARG A 88 5.52 2.16 -10.48
N PRO A 89 6.61 2.70 -9.88
CA PRO A 89 7.13 2.16 -8.61
C PRO A 89 6.13 2.21 -7.46
N GLN A 90 5.36 3.29 -7.36
CA GLN A 90 4.37 3.54 -6.32
C GLN A 90 3.19 2.57 -6.48
N CYS A 91 2.68 2.41 -7.71
CA CYS A 91 1.65 1.43 -8.01
C CYS A 91 2.11 0.01 -7.68
N ALA A 92 3.32 -0.38 -8.10
CA ALA A 92 3.90 -1.68 -7.82
C ALA A 92 4.08 -1.94 -6.30
N LEU A 93 4.45 -0.91 -5.54
CA LEU A 93 4.56 -1.00 -4.09
C LEU A 93 3.19 -1.25 -3.44
N VAL A 94 2.17 -0.44 -3.77
CA VAL A 94 0.81 -0.60 -3.24
C VAL A 94 0.28 -2.00 -3.54
N MET A 95 0.50 -2.50 -4.76
CA MET A 95 0.10 -3.84 -5.19
C MET A 95 0.81 -4.94 -4.39
N ALA A 96 2.12 -4.82 -4.16
CA ALA A 96 2.88 -5.77 -3.37
C ALA A 96 2.42 -5.80 -1.90
N HIS A 97 2.13 -4.63 -1.32
CA HIS A 97 1.57 -4.53 0.03
C HIS A 97 0.17 -5.14 0.11
N LEU A 98 -0.70 -4.85 -0.86
CA LEU A 98 -2.04 -5.42 -0.92
C LEU A 98 -2.00 -6.95 -1.00
N ALA A 99 -1.13 -7.52 -1.84
CA ALA A 99 -0.94 -8.96 -1.98
C ALA A 99 -0.43 -9.62 -0.69
N LYS A 100 0.52 -8.99 -0.01
CA LYS A 100 1.07 -9.48 1.25
C LYS A 100 0.05 -9.39 2.37
N LEU A 101 -0.68 -8.28 2.46
CA LEU A 101 -1.74 -8.05 3.44
C LEU A 101 -2.84 -9.10 3.27
N SER A 102 -3.35 -9.26 2.04
CA SER A 102 -4.39 -10.24 1.75
C SER A 102 -3.95 -11.66 2.03
N LYS A 103 -2.70 -12.03 1.72
CA LYS A 103 -2.17 -13.36 2.05
C LYS A 103 -2.05 -13.59 3.55
N THR A 104 -1.59 -12.58 4.30
CA THR A 104 -1.32 -12.72 5.75
C THR A 104 -2.61 -12.92 6.54
N PHE A 105 -3.69 -12.26 6.15
CA PHE A 105 -4.99 -12.33 6.82
C PHE A 105 -6.05 -13.10 6.01
N ALA A 106 -5.61 -13.82 4.97
CA ALA A 106 -6.45 -14.59 4.05
C ALA A 106 -7.64 -13.80 3.47
N LEU A 107 -7.49 -12.52 3.14
CA LEU A 107 -8.60 -11.59 2.80
C LEU A 107 -9.17 -11.75 1.39
N LEU A 108 -8.44 -12.43 0.51
CA LEU A 108 -8.86 -12.74 -0.86
C LEU A 108 -9.04 -14.25 -1.03
N ASP A 109 -9.91 -14.63 -1.95
CA ASP A 109 -10.07 -16.03 -2.32
C ASP A 109 -8.81 -16.53 -3.03
N THR A 110 -8.57 -17.84 -3.03
CA THR A 110 -7.36 -18.46 -3.60
C THR A 110 -7.09 -18.02 -5.04
N LYS A 111 -8.15 -17.90 -5.86
CA LYS A 111 -8.04 -17.46 -7.26
C LYS A 111 -7.56 -16.01 -7.36
N ASP A 112 -8.20 -15.09 -6.63
CA ASP A 112 -7.83 -13.66 -6.62
C ASP A 112 -6.42 -13.47 -6.04
N GLN A 113 -6.07 -14.25 -5.01
CA GLN A 113 -4.74 -14.22 -4.41
C GLN A 113 -3.65 -14.67 -5.40
N GLN A 114 -3.91 -15.67 -6.25
CA GLN A 114 -2.98 -16.07 -7.31
C GLN A 114 -2.83 -14.97 -8.36
N LEU A 115 -3.93 -14.34 -8.77
CA LEU A 115 -3.92 -13.28 -9.79
C LEU A 115 -3.12 -12.05 -9.33
N ILE A 116 -3.31 -11.60 -8.09
CA ILE A 116 -2.52 -10.48 -7.55
C ILE A 116 -1.04 -10.84 -7.39
N ASN A 117 -0.72 -12.07 -6.98
CA ASN A 117 0.68 -12.53 -6.87
C ASN A 117 1.38 -12.55 -8.22
N ASN A 118 0.73 -13.10 -9.25
CA ASN A 118 1.27 -13.13 -10.61
C ASN A 118 1.48 -11.70 -11.15
N MET A 119 0.51 -10.81 -10.93
CA MET A 119 0.65 -9.41 -11.32
C MET A 119 1.83 -8.73 -10.62
N VAL A 120 1.98 -8.92 -9.31
CA VAL A 120 3.11 -8.36 -8.53
C VAL A 120 4.45 -8.88 -9.06
N GLN A 121 4.56 -10.16 -9.40
CA GLN A 121 5.78 -10.72 -9.99
C GLN A 121 6.11 -10.10 -11.35
N THR A 122 5.10 -9.81 -12.16
CA THR A 122 5.28 -9.16 -13.48
C THR A 122 5.75 -7.71 -13.35
N ILE A 123 5.14 -6.92 -12.46
CA ILE A 123 5.43 -5.48 -12.33
C ILE A 123 6.62 -5.19 -11.42
N ARG A 124 6.97 -6.14 -10.56
CA ARG A 124 8.13 -6.09 -9.67
C ARG A 124 8.90 -7.41 -9.80
N PRO A 125 9.56 -7.64 -10.96
CA PRO A 125 10.45 -8.79 -11.07
C PRO A 125 11.45 -8.65 -9.93
N SER A 126 11.47 -9.65 -9.06
CA SER A 126 12.54 -9.74 -8.09
C SER A 126 13.79 -9.81 -8.95
N ASN A 127 14.67 -8.81 -8.86
CA ASN A 127 16.02 -8.95 -9.36
C ASN A 127 16.58 -10.12 -8.57
N ILE A 128 16.46 -11.33 -9.11
CA ILE A 128 17.18 -12.49 -8.63
C ILE A 128 18.62 -12.06 -8.85
N MET A 129 19.24 -11.54 -7.79
CA MET A 129 20.67 -11.69 -7.63
C MET A 129 20.86 -13.20 -7.68
N SER A 130 21.12 -13.67 -8.89
CA SER A 130 21.59 -15.01 -9.13
C SER A 130 22.83 -15.11 -8.27
N SER A 131 22.71 -15.81 -7.15
CA SER A 131 23.87 -16.35 -6.47
C SER A 131 24.36 -17.45 -7.40
N CYS A 132 25.10 -17.05 -8.44
CA CYS A 132 26.04 -17.92 -9.08
C CYS A 132 27.13 -18.22 -8.05
N CYS A 133 26.87 -19.18 -7.17
CA CYS A 133 27.91 -19.98 -6.57
C CYS A 133 28.54 -20.83 -7.70
N GLY A 134 29.42 -20.19 -8.45
CA GLY A 134 30.35 -20.81 -9.38
C GLY A 134 31.68 -20.09 -9.22
N ASN A 135 32.70 -20.83 -8.79
CA ASN A 135 34.08 -20.39 -8.68
C ASN A 135 34.50 -19.59 -9.92
N ASP A 136 35.12 -18.44 -9.73
CA ASP A 136 36.46 -18.17 -10.28
C ASP A 136 37.04 -16.87 -9.70
N ALA A 137 38.28 -17.00 -9.24
CA ALA A 137 39.10 -15.90 -8.80
C ALA A 137 39.49 -15.03 -10.01
N SER A 138 39.26 -13.71 -9.92
CA SER A 138 40.13 -12.61 -10.37
C SER A 138 39.34 -11.30 -10.41
N GLY A 139 39.95 -10.21 -9.95
CA GLY A 139 39.29 -8.98 -9.55
C GLY A 139 38.77 -8.08 -10.67
N VAL A 140 37.94 -7.11 -10.27
CA VAL A 140 38.04 -5.67 -10.56
C VAL A 140 36.92 -4.94 -9.81
N THR A 141 37.29 -3.83 -9.20
CA THR A 141 36.52 -2.87 -8.42
C THR A 141 35.32 -2.27 -9.16
N SER A 142 34.13 -2.25 -8.54
CA SER A 142 33.18 -1.15 -8.69
C SER A 142 32.28 -1.02 -7.45
N GLN A 143 32.24 0.19 -6.91
CA GLN A 143 31.64 0.60 -5.65
C GLN A 143 30.13 0.32 -5.61
N ARG A 144 29.69 -0.51 -4.66
CA ARG A 144 28.27 -0.77 -4.38
C ARG A 144 27.90 -0.21 -3.02
N TRP A 145 26.96 0.73 -3.03
CA TRP A 145 26.42 1.42 -1.86
C TRP A 145 25.74 0.43 -0.91
N ASN A 146 26.46 -0.01 0.12
CA ASN A 146 25.92 -0.76 1.24
C ASN A 146 26.27 -0.01 2.54
N ARG A 147 25.41 0.91 2.98
CA ARG A 147 25.43 1.38 4.37
C ARG A 147 24.46 0.52 5.17
N VAL A 148 25.00 -0.43 5.91
CA VAL A 148 24.32 -1.14 7.00
C VAL A 148 24.47 -0.26 8.26
N PRO A 149 23.40 0.11 8.98
CA PRO A 149 23.53 0.75 10.27
C PRO A 149 23.99 -0.28 11.31
N SER A 150 25.19 -0.08 11.87
CA SER A 150 25.71 -0.86 12.99
C SER A 150 25.03 -0.41 14.29
N SER A 151 24.28 -1.30 14.92
CA SER A 151 23.69 -1.11 16.25
C SER A 151 24.79 -0.98 17.30
N LYS A 152 24.81 0.13 18.06
CA LYS A 152 25.40 0.18 19.40
C LYS A 152 24.58 1.06 20.34
N SER A 153 24.21 0.41 21.45
CA SER A 153 23.87 0.91 22.79
C SER A 153 22.71 1.89 22.95
N GLY A 154 21.67 1.41 23.62
CA GLY A 154 20.60 2.22 24.19
C GLY A 154 21.08 3.19 25.27
N SER A 155 20.34 4.28 25.39
CA SER A 155 20.28 5.12 26.57
C SER A 155 18.87 5.67 26.66
N TRP A 156 18.11 5.23 27.67
CA TRP A 156 16.81 5.76 28.05
C TRP A 156 17.00 6.97 28.98
N GLY A 157 16.24 8.05 28.78
CA GLY A 157 16.24 9.28 29.62
C GLY A 157 17.17 10.37 29.09
N GLY A 158 16.83 11.65 28.98
CA GLY A 158 15.78 12.44 29.62
C GLY A 158 16.42 13.52 30.48
N HIS A 159 16.58 14.76 29.98
CA HIS A 159 16.41 16.07 30.66
C HIS A 159 16.98 17.25 29.83
N PRO A 160 16.47 18.49 30.02
CA PRO A 160 16.66 19.63 29.13
C PRO A 160 17.93 20.43 29.47
N THR A 161 18.57 21.00 28.45
CA THR A 161 19.70 21.92 28.60
C THR A 161 19.23 23.33 29.02
N PRO A 162 19.82 23.94 30.07
CA PRO A 162 19.48 25.28 30.51
C PRO A 162 20.23 26.36 29.72
N ALA A 163 19.58 27.53 29.62
CA ALA A 163 20.08 28.74 28.99
C ALA A 163 21.26 29.37 29.76
N VAL A 164 22.18 30.01 29.02
CA VAL A 164 22.99 31.12 29.53
C VAL A 164 22.92 32.29 28.56
N LEU A 165 22.63 33.45 29.14
CA LEU A 165 22.30 34.75 28.58
C LEU A 165 23.51 35.50 28.03
N THR A 166 23.34 36.22 26.93
CA THR A 166 23.98 37.54 26.73
C THR A 166 23.03 38.49 25.99
N CYS A 167 22.67 39.59 26.65
CA CYS A 167 21.80 40.66 26.19
C CYS A 167 22.43 41.56 25.11
N LYS A 168 21.60 42.17 24.26
CA LYS A 168 21.50 43.64 24.07
C LYS A 168 20.21 44.01 23.33
N SER A 169 19.52 45.00 23.89
CA SER A 169 18.27 45.61 23.40
C SER A 169 18.53 46.63 22.29
N TYR A 170 17.63 46.73 21.33
CA TYR A 170 17.39 47.98 20.60
C TYR A 170 15.91 48.10 20.27
N ALA A 171 15.24 49.01 20.97
CA ALA A 171 13.95 49.56 20.60
C ALA A 171 14.20 51.02 20.22
N GLN A 172 13.69 51.45 19.06
CA GLN A 172 13.48 52.87 18.82
C GLN A 172 12.25 53.06 17.93
N THR A 173 11.21 53.59 18.56
CA THR A 173 10.05 54.24 17.96
C THR A 173 10.45 55.63 17.47
N CYS A 174 9.98 56.01 16.29
CA CYS A 174 9.37 57.31 15.98
C CYS A 174 8.21 57.02 15.02
#